data_AF-G8NY21-F1
#
_entry.id   AF-G8NY21-F1
#
_cell.length_a   1.000
_cell.length_b   1.000
_cell.length_c   1.000
_cell.angle_alpha   90.00
_cell.angle_beta   90.00
_cell.angle_gamma   90.00
#
_symmetry.space_group_name_H-M   'P 1'
#
loop_
_entity.id
_entity.type
_entity.pdbx_description
1 polymer ?
#
loop_
_entity_poly.entity_id
_entity_poly.type
_entity_poly.pdbx_seq_one_letter_code
_entity_poly.pdbx_strand_id
1 'polypeptide(L)'
;MATRKAPAKKSAAKKSVAKKSPAKKSTTPPSRRWSAKVDTDSTHPDHELFLQSAPKIAKALADKRVSPKGPASGMRMLNFYINRAGKNLSKERVATLERAKELLSKIIAKSKEKTPAKKSAPKKAAKKSASKKLPSR
;
A
#
# COMPACT_ATOMS: atom_id res chain seq x y z
N MET A 1 52.47 42.13 -19.26
CA MET A 1 52.27 41.09 -18.23
C MET A 1 51.44 41.70 -17.11
N ALA A 2 50.20 41.23 -16.92
CA ALA A 2 49.78 40.46 -15.73
C ALA A 2 49.67 41.36 -14.46
N THR A 3 48.61 41.47 -13.67
CA THR A 3 47.46 40.61 -13.36
C THR A 3 46.43 41.42 -12.54
N ARG A 4 45.15 41.01 -12.62
CA ARG A 4 44.04 41.44 -11.76
C ARG A 4 44.26 41.11 -10.28
N LYS A 5 43.83 41.98 -9.35
CA LYS A 5 43.62 41.64 -7.92
C LYS A 5 42.40 42.39 -7.35
N ALA A 6 41.49 41.57 -6.82
CA ALA A 6 40.24 41.77 -6.06
C ALA A 6 39.91 43.11 -5.36
N PRO A 7 38.63 43.29 -5.03
CA PRO A 7 38.29 43.50 -3.62
C PRO A 7 37.44 42.38 -3.02
N ALA A 8 37.68 42.18 -1.74
CA ALA A 8 37.07 41.18 -0.89
C ALA A 8 35.95 41.79 -0.01
N LYS A 9 35.08 40.88 0.46
CA LYS A 9 34.38 40.85 1.75
C LYS A 9 33.05 41.61 1.95
N LYS A 10 32.06 40.75 2.25
CA LYS A 10 31.18 40.73 3.44
C LYS A 10 29.82 41.44 3.39
N SER A 11 28.81 40.56 3.32
CA SER A 11 27.72 40.37 4.29
C SER A 11 26.58 41.38 4.44
N ALA A 12 25.41 40.76 4.65
CA ALA A 12 24.22 41.27 5.33
C ALA A 12 23.23 42.13 4.52
N ALA A 13 22.65 41.54 3.47
CA ALA A 13 21.33 41.95 3.02
C ALA A 13 20.25 41.25 3.86
N LYS A 14 19.69 42.00 4.81
CA LYS A 14 18.47 41.66 5.56
C LYS A 14 17.34 41.36 4.57
N LYS A 15 16.79 40.13 4.59
CA LYS A 15 15.51 39.84 3.92
C LYS A 15 14.39 39.81 4.96
N SER A 16 13.50 40.76 4.76
CA SER A 16 12.23 41.01 5.43
C SER A 16 11.37 39.75 5.53
N VAL A 17 10.76 39.58 6.71
CA VAL A 17 9.71 38.59 6.99
C VAL A 17 8.52 38.88 6.08
N ALA A 18 8.39 38.09 5.02
CA ALA A 18 7.21 38.11 4.16
C ALA A 18 6.07 37.33 4.84
N LYS A 19 5.05 38.08 5.27
CA LYS A 19 3.74 37.59 5.73
C LYS A 19 3.23 36.48 4.80
N LYS A 20 2.87 35.34 5.40
CA LYS A 20 2.23 34.21 4.75
C LYS A 20 0.84 34.58 4.26
N SER A 21 0.71 34.89 2.98
CA SER A 21 -0.58 35.01 2.31
C SER A 21 -1.30 33.65 2.31
N PRO A 22 -2.63 33.59 2.54
CA PRO A 22 -3.38 32.35 2.48
C PRO A 22 -3.34 31.83 1.05
N ALA A 23 -2.78 30.63 0.86
CA ALA A 23 -2.74 29.98 -0.43
C ALA A 23 -4.17 29.86 -0.99
N LYS A 24 -4.42 30.51 -2.13
CA LYS A 24 -5.64 30.34 -2.92
C LYS A 24 -5.90 28.85 -3.09
N LYS A 25 -7.09 28.38 -2.70
CA LYS A 25 -7.57 27.04 -3.05
C LYS A 25 -7.47 26.92 -4.57
N SER A 26 -6.55 26.10 -5.04
CA SER A 26 -6.45 25.76 -6.45
C SER A 26 -7.74 25.05 -6.85
N THR A 27 -8.54 25.69 -7.71
CA THR A 27 -9.71 25.12 -8.39
C THR A 27 -9.28 24.08 -9.43
N THR A 28 -8.40 23.17 -9.05
CA THR A 28 -8.10 21.98 -9.85
C THR A 28 -9.04 20.90 -9.36
N PRO A 29 -9.91 20.32 -10.22
CA PRO A 29 -10.73 19.19 -9.81
C PRO A 29 -9.78 18.12 -9.24
N PRO A 30 -10.11 17.49 -8.10
CA PRO A 30 -9.25 16.49 -7.51
C PRO A 30 -8.92 15.49 -8.61
N SER A 31 -7.63 15.33 -8.93
CA SER A 31 -7.22 14.34 -9.93
C SER A 31 -7.89 13.04 -9.52
N ARG A 32 -8.50 12.35 -10.49
CA ARG A 32 -9.28 11.14 -10.23
C ARG A 32 -8.31 10.03 -9.82
N ARG A 33 -7.83 10.10 -8.57
CA ARG A 33 -6.94 9.13 -7.97
C ARG A 33 -7.76 7.85 -7.90
N TRP A 34 -7.35 6.85 -8.66
CA TRP A 34 -7.94 5.51 -8.66
C TRP A 34 -8.16 4.98 -7.23
N SER A 35 -7.29 5.35 -6.29
CA SER A 35 -7.36 5.02 -4.87
C SER A 35 -8.60 5.55 -4.14
N ALA A 36 -9.22 6.64 -4.61
CA ALA A 36 -10.45 7.18 -4.03
C ALA A 36 -11.69 6.33 -4.35
N LYS A 37 -11.59 5.43 -5.34
CA LYS A 37 -12.67 4.49 -5.72
C LYS A 37 -12.47 3.09 -5.15
N VAL A 38 -11.39 2.87 -4.38
CA VAL A 38 -11.13 1.59 -3.72
C VAL A 38 -11.78 1.64 -2.34
N ASP A 39 -13.04 1.22 -2.28
CA ASP A 39 -13.72 0.98 -1.02
C ASP A 39 -13.06 -0.21 -0.31
N THR A 40 -12.38 0.06 0.80
CA THR A 40 -11.53 -0.91 1.52
C THR A 40 -12.29 -1.54 2.69
N ASP A 41 -13.60 -1.33 2.80
CA ASP A 41 -14.47 -1.82 3.87
C ASP A 41 -14.82 -3.31 3.74
N SER A 42 -13.80 -4.15 3.66
CA SER A 42 -13.99 -5.62 3.72
C SER A 42 -13.69 -6.20 5.10
N THR A 43 -13.14 -5.41 6.02
CA THR A 43 -12.73 -5.82 7.36
C THR A 43 -12.46 -4.56 8.18
N HIS A 44 -13.10 -4.43 9.33
CA HIS A 44 -12.88 -3.35 10.30
C HIS A 44 -12.17 -3.95 11.52
N PRO A 45 -10.84 -4.15 11.46
CA PRO A 45 -10.10 -4.56 12.63
C PRO A 45 -10.15 -3.43 13.66
N ASP A 46 -10.29 -3.81 14.93
CA ASP A 46 -10.14 -2.87 16.03
C ASP A 46 -8.78 -2.16 15.92
N HIS A 47 -8.73 -0.87 16.26
CA HIS A 47 -7.52 -0.06 16.17
C HIS A 47 -6.38 -0.64 17.01
N GLU A 48 -6.72 -1.36 18.09
CA GLU A 48 -5.77 -2.00 18.99
C GLU A 48 -5.31 -3.39 18.51
N LEU A 49 -5.95 -3.97 17.49
CA LEU A 49 -5.69 -5.34 17.08
C LEU A 49 -4.24 -5.55 16.65
N PHE A 50 -3.71 -4.64 15.82
CA PHE A 50 -2.34 -4.72 15.31
C PHE A 50 -1.27 -4.33 16.36
N LEU A 51 -1.71 -3.82 17.52
CA LEU A 51 -0.82 -3.53 18.64
C LEU A 51 -0.59 -4.76 19.52
N GLN A 52 -1.36 -5.82 19.33
CA GLN A 52 -1.23 -7.07 20.07
C GLN A 52 -0.05 -7.94 19.57
N SER A 53 0.13 -9.08 20.22
CA SER A 53 1.09 -10.12 19.83
C SER A 53 0.73 -10.78 18.49
N ALA A 54 1.73 -11.28 17.76
CA ALA A 54 1.56 -12.01 16.50
C ALA A 54 0.46 -13.10 16.49
N PRO A 55 0.37 -14.02 17.49
CA PRO A 55 -0.65 -15.06 17.49
C PRO A 55 -2.08 -14.52 17.69
N LYS A 56 -2.25 -13.44 18.48
CA LYS A 56 -3.57 -12.78 18.65
C LYS A 56 -4.03 -12.16 17.34
N ILE A 57 -3.13 -11.46 16.64
CA ILE A 57 -3.40 -10.86 15.32
C ILE A 57 -3.85 -11.95 14.34
N ALA A 58 -3.08 -13.04 14.23
CA ALA A 58 -3.40 -14.13 13.31
C ALA A 58 -4.75 -14.80 13.62
N LYS A 59 -5.05 -15.07 14.90
CA LYS A 59 -6.33 -15.68 15.32
C LYS A 59 -7.51 -14.76 15.05
N ALA A 60 -7.41 -13.49 15.43
CA ALA A 60 -8.49 -12.53 15.22
C ALA A 60 -8.77 -12.29 13.73
N LEU A 61 -7.73 -12.18 12.89
CA LEU A 61 -7.89 -12.02 11.44
C LEU A 61 -8.40 -13.29 10.73
N ALA A 62 -8.22 -14.46 11.35
CA ALA A 62 -8.80 -15.71 10.87
C ALA A 62 -10.28 -15.86 11.27
N ASP A 63 -10.75 -15.12 12.28
CA ASP A 63 -12.14 -15.14 12.71
C ASP A 63 -13.05 -14.45 11.68
N LYS A 64 -14.22 -15.04 11.44
CA LYS A 64 -15.24 -14.50 10.54
C LYS A 64 -15.83 -13.17 11.05
N ARG A 65 -15.74 -12.91 12.36
CA ARG A 65 -16.21 -11.66 12.97
C ARG A 65 -15.44 -10.45 12.46
N VAL A 66 -14.12 -10.57 12.36
CA VAL A 66 -13.24 -9.49 11.88
C VAL A 66 -13.13 -9.57 10.35
N SER A 67 -13.03 -10.79 9.81
CA SER A 67 -12.84 -11.03 8.39
C SER A 67 -14.02 -11.80 7.78
N PRO A 68 -15.11 -11.11 7.38
CA PRO A 68 -16.33 -11.76 6.87
C PRO A 68 -16.10 -12.59 5.60
N LYS A 69 -15.07 -12.24 4.81
CA LYS A 69 -14.63 -12.97 3.61
C LYS A 69 -13.66 -14.13 3.92
N GLY A 70 -13.47 -14.44 5.20
CA GLY A 70 -12.60 -15.52 5.69
C GLY A 70 -11.12 -15.12 5.84
N PRO A 71 -10.25 -16.06 6.20
CA PRO A 71 -8.85 -15.77 6.58
C PRO A 71 -8.02 -15.05 5.49
N ALA A 72 -8.35 -15.26 4.21
CA ALA A 72 -7.69 -14.58 3.10
C ALA A 72 -7.93 -13.05 3.09
N SER A 73 -9.10 -12.60 3.56
CA SER A 73 -9.38 -11.17 3.72
C SER A 73 -8.60 -10.58 4.89
N GLY A 74 -8.45 -11.33 5.99
CA GLY A 74 -7.57 -10.96 7.09
C GLY A 74 -6.12 -10.79 6.66
N MET A 75 -5.63 -11.66 5.77
CA MET A 75 -4.28 -11.54 5.19
C MET A 75 -4.11 -10.28 4.36
N ARG A 76 -5.13 -9.91 3.57
CA ARG A 76 -5.14 -8.66 2.82
C ARG A 76 -5.10 -7.45 3.74
N MET A 77 -5.77 -7.52 4.89
CA MET A 77 -5.74 -6.47 5.92
C MET A 77 -4.41 -6.34 6.61
N LEU A 78 -3.76 -7.45 6.92
CA LEU A 78 -2.42 -7.42 7.49
C LEU A 78 -1.42 -6.77 6.52
N ASN A 79 -1.45 -7.16 5.25
CA ASN A 79 -0.61 -6.55 4.22
C ASN A 79 -0.92 -5.06 4.03
N PHE A 80 -2.20 -4.68 4.04
CA PHE A 80 -2.62 -3.28 3.96
C PHE A 80 -2.10 -2.47 5.15
N TYR A 81 -2.21 -2.99 6.36
CA TYR A 81 -1.69 -2.33 7.56
C TYR A 81 -0.18 -2.12 7.48
N ILE A 82 0.59 -3.15 7.11
CA ILE A 82 2.04 -3.05 6.93
C ILE A 82 2.38 -1.98 5.88
N ASN A 83 1.70 -2.00 4.74
CA ASN A 83 1.96 -1.06 3.65
C ASN A 83 1.55 0.38 3.99
N ARG A 84 0.49 0.57 4.77
CA ARG A 84 -0.01 1.88 5.19
C ARG A 84 0.78 2.48 6.34
N ALA A 85 1.19 1.64 7.29
CA ALA A 85 1.99 2.07 8.42
C ALA A 85 3.45 2.33 8.00
N GLY A 86 4.01 1.52 7.10
CA GLY A 86 5.29 1.76 6.45
C GLY A 86 6.39 2.13 7.44
N LYS A 87 6.91 3.36 7.32
CA LYS A 87 8.00 3.89 8.17
C LYS A 87 7.59 4.21 9.61
N ASN A 88 6.30 4.20 9.93
CA ASN A 88 5.78 4.49 11.27
C ASN A 88 5.86 3.29 12.22
N LEU A 89 6.33 2.12 11.75
CA LEU A 89 6.52 0.93 12.57
C LEU A 89 7.99 0.79 12.97
N SER A 90 8.23 0.53 14.26
CA SER A 90 9.54 0.04 14.72
C SER A 90 9.87 -1.30 14.05
N LYS A 91 11.17 -1.59 13.86
CA LYS A 91 11.65 -2.86 13.28
C LYS A 91 11.10 -4.08 14.02
N GLU A 92 10.99 -4.00 15.34
CA GLU A 92 10.42 -5.07 16.18
C GLU A 92 8.94 -5.31 15.88
N ARG A 93 8.19 -4.21 15.64
CA ARG A 93 6.77 -4.30 15.29
C ARG A 93 6.60 -4.89 13.89
N VAL A 94 7.45 -4.52 12.94
CA VAL A 94 7.48 -5.13 11.60
C VAL A 94 7.71 -6.63 11.72
N ALA A 95 8.73 -7.08 12.47
CA ALA A 95 9.00 -8.50 12.68
C ALA A 95 7.81 -9.23 13.34
N THR A 96 7.10 -8.58 14.26
CA THR A 96 5.89 -9.14 14.88
C THR A 96 4.77 -9.35 13.86
N LEU A 97 4.56 -8.39 12.96
CA LEU A 97 3.55 -8.47 11.90
C LEU A 97 3.92 -9.51 10.85
N GLU A 98 5.21 -9.68 10.54
CA GLU A 98 5.70 -10.73 9.66
C GLU A 98 5.48 -12.13 10.26
N ARG A 99 5.74 -12.33 11.55
CA ARG A 99 5.37 -13.59 12.23
C ARG A 99 3.86 -13.83 12.19
N ALA A 100 3.05 -12.79 12.38
CA ALA A 100 1.59 -12.91 12.26
C ALA A 100 1.16 -13.35 10.85
N LYS A 101 1.83 -12.84 9.82
CA LYS A 101 1.60 -13.17 8.42
C LYS A 101 1.88 -14.65 8.14
N GLU A 102 2.97 -15.19 8.69
CA GLU A 102 3.29 -16.63 8.57
C GLU A 102 2.25 -17.51 9.26
N LEU A 103 1.85 -17.17 10.49
CA LEU A 103 0.84 -17.92 11.23
C LEU A 103 -0.50 -17.92 10.50
N LEU A 104 -0.92 -16.76 9.99
CA LEU A 104 -2.15 -16.63 9.22
C LEU A 104 -2.10 -17.40 7.89
N SER A 105 -0.95 -17.42 7.22
CA SER A 105 -0.74 -18.23 6.01
C SER A 105 -0.94 -19.73 6.28
N LYS A 106 -0.41 -20.24 7.39
CA LYS A 106 -0.62 -21.65 7.81
C LYS A 106 -2.10 -21.95 8.05
N ILE A 107 -2.82 -21.03 8.70
CA ILE A 107 -4.27 -21.17 8.94
C ILE A 107 -5.04 -21.20 7.60
N ILE A 108 -4.68 -20.33 6.65
CA ILE A 108 -5.29 -20.29 5.31
C ILE A 108 -5.02 -21.61 4.56
N ALA A 109 -3.79 -22.10 4.56
CA ALA A 109 -3.41 -23.35 3.91
C ALA A 109 -4.25 -24.52 4.47
N LYS A 110 -4.31 -24.65 5.80
CA LYS A 110 -5.13 -25.66 6.50
C LYS A 110 -6.62 -25.54 6.16
N SER A 111 -7.14 -24.32 6.02
CA SER A 111 -8.54 -24.09 5.66
C SER A 111 -8.82 -24.43 4.20
N LYS A 112 -7.85 -24.26 3.30
CA LYS A 112 -8.00 -24.52 1.87
C LYS A 112 -7.93 -26.01 1.54
N GLU A 113 -7.17 -26.79 2.31
CA GLU A 113 -7.17 -28.25 2.21
C GLU A 113 -8.53 -28.86 2.57
N LYS A 114 -9.30 -28.23 3.47
CA LYS A 114 -10.64 -28.70 3.89
C LYS A 114 -11.74 -28.42 2.87
N THR A 115 -11.54 -27.50 1.94
CA THR A 115 -12.50 -27.21 0.86
C THR A 115 -11.85 -27.61 -0.47
N PRO A 116 -12.12 -28.81 -1.02
CA PRO A 116 -11.58 -29.16 -2.32
C PRO A 116 -12.07 -28.11 -3.33
N ALA A 117 -11.10 -27.43 -3.94
CA ALA A 117 -11.34 -26.34 -4.86
C ALA A 117 -12.38 -26.74 -5.91
N LYS A 118 -13.54 -26.10 -5.90
CA LYS A 118 -14.45 -26.09 -7.06
C LYS A 118 -13.62 -25.50 -8.20
N LYS A 119 -13.19 -26.37 -9.12
CA LYS A 119 -12.36 -26.05 -10.30
C LYS A 119 -13.01 -24.88 -11.05
N SER A 120 -12.53 -23.66 -10.84
CA SER A 120 -12.79 -22.56 -11.77
C SER A 120 -11.95 -22.85 -13.01
N ALA A 121 -12.60 -23.41 -14.03
CA ALA A 121 -12.00 -23.72 -15.31
C ALA A 121 -11.15 -22.55 -15.84
N PRO A 122 -9.99 -22.83 -16.48
CA PRO A 122 -9.27 -21.78 -17.18
C PRO A 122 -10.17 -21.27 -18.30
N LYS A 123 -10.61 -20.01 -18.24
CA LYS A 123 -11.16 -19.35 -19.43
C LYS A 123 -10.03 -19.23 -20.44
N LYS A 124 -10.04 -20.21 -21.35
CA LYS A 124 -9.26 -20.36 -22.57
C LYS A 124 -8.86 -19.01 -23.15
N ALA A 125 -7.56 -18.84 -23.36
CA ALA A 125 -6.99 -17.83 -24.21
C ALA A 125 -7.74 -17.80 -25.55
N ALA A 126 -8.56 -16.77 -25.76
CA ALA A 126 -9.06 -16.44 -27.07
C ALA A 126 -7.90 -15.77 -27.82
N LYS A 127 -7.23 -16.57 -28.65
CA LYS A 127 -6.30 -16.14 -29.69
C LYS A 127 -6.84 -14.87 -30.37
N LYS A 128 -6.11 -13.75 -30.26
CA LYS A 128 -6.20 -12.68 -31.25
C LYS A 128 -5.02 -12.83 -32.21
N SER A 129 -5.05 -13.92 -32.97
CA SER A 129 -4.34 -14.01 -34.24
C SER A 129 -5.14 -13.16 -35.24
N ALA A 130 -4.73 -11.91 -35.43
CA ALA A 130 -5.19 -11.07 -36.53
C ALA A 130 -3.97 -10.71 -37.38
N SER A 131 -3.67 -11.63 -38.28
CA SER A 131 -3.22 -11.40 -39.65
C SER A 131 -2.20 -10.29 -39.90
N LYS A 132 -0.96 -10.73 -40.05
CA LYS A 132 0.01 -10.16 -40.97
C LYS A 132 -0.64 -10.02 -42.35
N LYS A 133 -0.84 -8.79 -42.83
CA LYS A 133 -1.10 -8.51 -44.25
C LYS A 133 -0.31 -7.27 -44.64
N LEU A 134 0.95 -7.49 -45.05
CA LEU A 134 1.53 -6.67 -46.10
C LEU A 134 0.99 -7.19 -47.43
N PRO A 135 0.59 -6.30 -48.34
CA PRO A 135 0.95 -6.48 -49.73
C PRO A 135 1.77 -5.28 -50.21
N SER A 136 2.88 -5.63 -50.85
CA SER A 136 3.65 -4.78 -51.75
C SER A 136 2.80 -4.29 -52.92
N ARG A 137 2.80 -2.99 -53.18
CA ARG A 137 3.14 -2.40 -54.48
C ARG A 137 3.36 -0.90 -54.33
#